data_AF-A0A484GGI0-F1
#
_entry.id   AF-A0A484GGI0-F1
#
_cell.length_a   1.000
_cell.length_b   1.000
_cell.length_c   1.000
_cell.angle_alpha   90.00
_cell.angle_beta   90.00
_cell.angle_gamma   90.00
#
_symmetry.space_group_name_H-M   'P 1'
#
loop_
_entity.id
_entity.type
_entity.pdbx_description
1 polymer ?
#
loop_
_entity_poly.entity_id
_entity_poly.type
_entity_poly.pdbx_seq_one_letter_code
_entity_poly.pdbx_strand_id
1 'polypeptide(L)'
;MDALDRVVKPKTKRAKRFLEKREPKLSENIKNAMLIKGGNASSTVTQVLRDVYALKKPYGVLYKKKNITRPFEDQTSLEFFSKKSDCSLFMFGSHNKKRPNNLVIGRMYDYHVLDMIEVGIEKFVSLKDIKNSKCPEGTKPMLIF
;
A
#
# COMPACT_ATOMS: atom_id res chain seq x y z
N MET A 1 -18.44 -32.52 -4.72
CA MET A 1 -18.54 -31.06 -4.93
C MET A 1 -17.21 -30.64 -5.53
N ASP A 2 -17.24 -30.23 -6.79
CA ASP A 2 -16.03 -29.89 -7.51
C ASP A 2 -15.44 -28.59 -6.95
N ALA A 3 -14.12 -28.38 -7.01
CA ALA A 3 -13.50 -27.17 -6.44
C ALA A 3 -14.06 -25.86 -7.07
N LEU A 4 -14.65 -25.98 -8.26
CA LEU A 4 -15.35 -24.93 -9.01
C LEU A 4 -16.72 -24.53 -8.41
N ASP A 5 -17.39 -25.40 -7.64
CA ASP A 5 -18.71 -25.12 -7.05
C ASP A 5 -18.64 -24.16 -5.84
N ARG A 6 -17.44 -23.90 -5.31
CA ARG A 6 -17.21 -22.93 -4.23
C ARG A 6 -17.08 -21.47 -4.72
N VAL A 7 -16.97 -21.27 -6.03
CA VAL A 7 -16.86 -19.93 -6.61
C VAL A 7 -18.26 -19.33 -6.72
N VAL A 8 -18.61 -18.49 -5.75
CA VAL A 8 -19.90 -17.77 -5.73
C VAL A 8 -20.02 -16.95 -7.01
N LYS A 9 -20.86 -17.41 -7.94
CA LYS A 9 -21.10 -16.69 -9.20
C LYS A 9 -21.69 -15.31 -8.89
N PRO A 10 -21.13 -14.23 -9.46
CA PRO A 10 -21.62 -12.89 -9.20
C PRO A 10 -23.05 -12.73 -9.74
N LYS A 11 -23.97 -12.30 -8.87
CA LYS A 11 -25.38 -12.09 -9.25
C LYS A 11 -25.59 -10.87 -10.15
N THR A 12 -24.66 -9.91 -10.16
CA THR A 12 -24.77 -8.66 -10.93
C THR A 12 -23.62 -8.49 -11.91
N LYS A 13 -23.89 -7.86 -13.07
CA LYS A 13 -22.86 -7.52 -14.07
C LYS A 13 -21.73 -6.67 -13.49
N ARG A 14 -22.04 -5.77 -12.54
CA ARG A 14 -21.04 -4.94 -11.84
C ARG A 14 -20.10 -5.78 -10.99
N ALA A 15 -20.62 -6.73 -10.22
CA ALA A 15 -19.79 -7.64 -9.43
C ALA A 15 -18.93 -8.54 -10.33
N LYS A 16 -19.48 -9.01 -11.45
CA LYS A 16 -18.72 -9.78 -12.45
C LYS A 16 -17.50 -9.00 -12.97
N ARG A 17 -17.71 -7.77 -13.45
CA ARG A 17 -16.63 -6.89 -13.93
C ARG A 17 -15.58 -6.60 -12.85
N PHE A 18 -16.00 -6.50 -11.59
CA PHE A 18 -15.09 -6.30 -10.46
C PHE A 18 -14.18 -7.51 -10.23
N LEU A 19 -14.72 -8.73 -10.28
CA LEU A 19 -13.94 -9.97 -10.17
C LEU A 19 -13.02 -10.16 -11.37
N GLU A 20 -13.53 -10.03 -12.59
CA GLU A 20 -12.76 -10.13 -13.85
C GLU A 20 -11.59 -9.12 -13.88
N LYS A 21 -11.74 -7.93 -13.28
CA LYS A 21 -10.65 -6.94 -13.21
C LYS A 21 -9.47 -7.41 -12.34
N ARG A 22 -9.76 -8.19 -11.30
CA ARG A 22 -8.81 -8.68 -10.28
C ARG A 22 -8.22 -10.06 -10.60
N GLU A 23 -8.78 -10.75 -11.58
CA GLU A 23 -8.23 -12.02 -12.06
C GLU A 23 -6.81 -11.82 -12.62
N PRO A 24 -5.96 -12.86 -12.55
CA PRO A 24 -4.62 -12.82 -13.12
C PRO A 24 -4.68 -12.60 -14.63
N LYS A 25 -3.70 -11.87 -15.17
CA LYS A 25 -3.64 -11.48 -16.59
C LYS A 25 -2.25 -11.76 -17.14
N LEU A 26 -2.19 -12.11 -18.42
CA LEU A 26 -0.91 -12.25 -19.14
C LEU A 26 -0.13 -10.92 -19.18
N SER A 27 -0.84 -9.82 -19.50
CA SER A 27 -0.33 -8.46 -19.38
C SER A 27 -0.87 -7.86 -18.08
N GLU A 28 0.00 -7.66 -17.10
CA GLU A 28 -0.39 -7.15 -15.78
C GLU A 28 -0.87 -5.69 -15.82
N ASN A 29 -1.71 -5.33 -14.84
CA ASN A 29 -2.07 -3.94 -14.58
C ASN A 29 -0.94 -3.23 -13.78
N ILE A 30 -1.04 -1.91 -13.65
CA ILE A 30 -0.17 -1.15 -12.74
C ILE A 30 -0.38 -1.60 -11.29
N LYS A 31 0.74 -1.81 -10.57
CA LYS A 31 0.73 -2.20 -9.16
C LYS A 31 0.26 -1.05 -8.28
N ASN A 32 -0.88 -1.25 -7.61
CA ASN A 32 -1.42 -0.32 -6.61
C ASN A 32 -0.67 -0.45 -5.28
N ALA A 33 -0.53 0.66 -4.56
CA ALA A 33 0.12 0.70 -3.26
C ALA A 33 -0.85 1.10 -2.14
N MET A 34 -0.90 0.32 -1.07
CA MET A 34 -1.61 0.69 0.15
C MET A 34 -0.67 1.32 1.18
N LEU A 35 -1.06 2.48 1.72
CA LEU A 35 -0.32 3.22 2.73
C LEU A 35 -1.08 3.14 4.05
N ILE A 36 -0.49 2.44 5.01
CA ILE A 36 -1.14 2.05 6.26
C ILE A 36 -0.48 2.78 7.42
N LYS A 37 -1.31 3.48 8.19
CA LYS A 37 -0.89 4.11 9.44
C LYS A 37 -0.94 3.10 10.59
N GLY A 38 0.21 2.79 11.18
CA GLY A 38 0.30 1.96 12.39
C GLY A 38 -0.21 2.67 13.65
N GLY A 39 -0.43 1.90 14.71
CA GLY A 39 -0.95 2.40 16.00
C GLY A 39 -0.17 3.59 16.58
N ASN A 40 1.15 3.47 16.60
CA ASN A 40 2.06 4.45 17.20
C ASN A 40 2.72 5.40 16.19
N ALA A 41 2.21 5.50 14.95
CA ALA A 41 2.80 6.36 13.92
C ALA A 41 2.88 7.84 14.36
N SER A 42 4.07 8.43 14.28
CA SER A 42 4.35 9.83 14.58
C SER A 42 3.74 10.79 13.55
N SER A 43 3.78 12.10 13.84
CA SER A 43 3.40 13.15 12.88
C SER A 43 4.27 13.09 11.62
N THR A 44 5.58 12.93 11.78
CA THR A 44 6.55 12.77 10.68
C THR A 44 6.19 11.60 9.77
N VAL A 45 6.00 10.40 10.34
CA VAL A 45 5.60 9.20 9.58
C VAL A 45 4.26 9.41 8.88
N THR A 46 3.31 10.04 9.56
CA THR A 46 2.00 10.34 8.95
C THR A 46 2.14 11.29 7.77
N GLN A 47 3.04 12.27 7.84
CA GLN A 47 3.28 13.21 6.75
C GLN A 47 4.00 12.53 5.58
N VAL A 48 4.99 11.67 5.86
CA VAL A 48 5.66 10.85 4.82
C VAL A 48 4.66 9.99 4.06
N LEU A 49 3.76 9.28 4.77
CA LEU A 49 2.73 8.48 4.12
C LEU A 49 1.81 9.33 3.22
N ARG A 50 1.53 10.58 3.57
CA ARG A 50 0.72 11.48 2.72
C ARG A 50 1.48 11.93 1.47
N ASP A 51 2.76 12.23 1.62
CA ASP A 51 3.60 12.72 0.53
C ASP A 51 3.88 11.59 -0.48
N VAL A 52 4.20 10.38 0.00
CA VAL A 52 4.33 9.19 -0.86
C VAL A 52 3.00 8.86 -1.54
N TYR A 53 1.87 8.98 -0.84
CA TYR A 53 0.55 8.82 -1.46
C TYR A 53 0.33 9.82 -2.60
N ALA A 54 0.69 11.09 -2.41
CA ALA A 54 0.57 12.11 -3.46
C ALA A 54 1.39 11.77 -4.70
N LEU A 55 2.62 11.27 -4.53
CA LEU A 55 3.47 10.82 -5.64
C LEU A 55 2.92 9.58 -6.36
N LYS A 56 2.21 8.71 -5.64
CA LYS A 56 1.70 7.44 -6.19
C LYS A 56 0.29 7.55 -6.78
N LYS A 57 -0.38 8.69 -6.68
CA LYS A 57 -1.70 8.89 -7.30
C LYS A 57 -1.66 8.69 -8.83
N PRO A 58 -2.70 8.08 -9.43
CA PRO A 58 -3.96 7.61 -8.80
C PRO A 58 -3.88 6.18 -8.20
N TYR A 59 -2.72 5.51 -8.28
CA TYR A 59 -2.54 4.09 -7.92
C TYR A 59 -2.17 3.87 -6.45
N GLY A 60 -2.62 4.74 -5.57
CA GLY A 60 -2.38 4.70 -4.13
C GLY A 60 -3.68 4.61 -3.34
N VAL A 61 -3.66 3.94 -2.19
CA VAL A 61 -4.77 3.89 -1.23
C VAL A 61 -4.25 4.25 0.15
N LEU A 62 -4.68 5.39 0.71
CA LEU A 62 -4.27 5.84 2.04
C LEU A 62 -5.29 5.47 3.11
N TYR A 63 -4.90 4.63 4.07
CA TYR A 63 -5.72 4.28 5.22
C TYR A 63 -5.60 5.34 6.32
N LYS A 64 -6.72 6.01 6.62
CA LYS A 64 -6.77 7.08 7.63
C LYS A 64 -6.78 6.56 9.07
N LYS A 65 -7.44 5.43 9.32
CA LYS A 65 -7.53 4.82 10.66
C LYS A 65 -6.20 4.19 11.04
N LYS A 66 -5.88 4.24 12.34
CA LYS A 66 -4.73 3.55 12.91
C LYS A 66 -5.00 2.05 12.92
N ASN A 67 -4.01 1.26 12.51
CA ASN A 67 -4.08 -0.21 12.51
C ASN A 67 -3.00 -0.74 13.46
N ILE A 68 -3.43 -1.51 14.47
CA ILE A 68 -2.53 -2.14 15.43
C ILE A 68 -2.08 -3.47 14.83
N THR A 69 -1.13 -3.39 13.90
CA THR A 69 -0.55 -4.54 13.22
C THR A 69 0.96 -4.48 13.35
N ARG A 70 1.60 -5.64 13.43
CA ARG A 70 3.05 -5.77 13.49
C ARG A 70 3.48 -6.64 12.32
N PRO A 71 3.88 -6.04 11.18
CA PRO A 71 4.11 -6.76 9.92
C PRO A 71 5.01 -8.00 10.00
N PHE A 72 6.04 -7.95 10.85
CA PHE A 72 6.99 -9.06 11.04
C PHE A 72 6.53 -10.13 12.02
N GLU A 73 5.50 -9.87 12.83
CA GLU A 73 4.93 -10.84 13.78
C GLU A 73 3.69 -11.51 13.19
N ASP A 74 2.81 -10.74 12.55
CA ASP A 74 1.61 -11.23 11.88
C ASP A 74 1.35 -10.47 10.57
N GLN A 75 1.27 -11.23 9.48
CA GLN A 75 1.07 -10.75 8.12
C GLN A 75 -0.41 -10.80 7.70
N THR A 76 -1.24 -11.57 8.41
CA THR A 76 -2.64 -11.85 8.04
C THR A 76 -3.46 -10.58 7.82
N SER A 77 -3.24 -9.57 8.67
CA SER A 77 -3.90 -8.26 8.55
C SER A 77 -3.52 -7.54 7.25
N LEU A 78 -2.26 -7.62 6.83
CA LEU A 78 -1.78 -7.00 5.59
C LEU A 78 -2.34 -7.74 4.37
N GLU A 79 -2.35 -9.06 4.39
CA GLU A 79 -2.95 -9.89 3.33
C GLU A 79 -4.44 -9.58 3.17
N PHE A 80 -5.17 -9.45 4.29
CA PHE A 80 -6.56 -9.03 4.29
C PHE A 80 -6.76 -7.65 3.64
N PHE A 81 -5.92 -6.67 3.99
CA PHE A 81 -5.99 -5.33 3.38
C PHE A 81 -5.63 -5.36 1.89
N SER A 82 -4.62 -6.15 1.51
CA SER A 82 -4.20 -6.34 0.11
C SER A 82 -5.35 -6.90 -0.72
N LYS A 83 -5.99 -8.00 -0.26
CA LYS A 83 -7.15 -8.60 -0.94
C LYS A 83 -8.36 -7.67 -0.99
N LYS A 84 -8.59 -6.89 0.08
CA LYS A 84 -9.70 -5.93 0.12
C LYS A 84 -9.49 -4.78 -0.87
N SER A 85 -8.30 -4.19 -0.89
CA SER A 85 -7.99 -2.99 -1.69
C SER A 85 -7.41 -3.26 -3.07
N ASP A 86 -7.11 -4.53 -3.40
CA ASP A 86 -6.43 -4.91 -4.65
C ASP A 86 -5.08 -4.18 -4.83
N CYS A 87 -4.25 -4.27 -3.79
CA CYS A 87 -2.94 -3.62 -3.71
C CYS A 87 -1.83 -4.66 -3.55
N SER A 88 -0.89 -4.68 -4.49
CA SER A 88 0.28 -5.56 -4.48
C SER A 88 1.50 -4.96 -3.80
N LEU A 89 1.47 -3.65 -3.51
CA LEU A 89 2.52 -2.96 -2.77
C LEU A 89 1.95 -2.41 -1.47
N PHE A 90 2.77 -2.35 -0.42
CA PHE A 90 2.36 -1.69 0.81
C PHE A 90 3.49 -0.90 1.47
N MET A 91 3.08 0.10 2.23
CA MET A 91 3.94 0.85 3.13
C MET A 91 3.23 0.99 4.47
N PHE A 92 3.84 0.49 5.53
CA PHE A 92 3.32 0.55 6.89
C PHE A 92 4.18 1.47 7.74
N GLY A 93 3.59 2.55 8.26
CA GLY A 93 4.28 3.51 9.10
C GLY A 93 4.13 3.22 10.58
N SER A 94 5.22 3.19 11.32
CA SER A 94 5.25 2.98 12.77
C SER A 94 6.31 3.83 13.47
N HIS A 95 6.25 3.95 14.78
CA HIS A 95 7.28 4.63 15.56
C HIS A 95 7.36 3.99 16.95
N ASN A 96 8.58 3.71 17.41
CA ASN A 96 8.87 3.32 18.78
C ASN A 96 10.31 3.72 19.16
N LYS A 97 10.68 3.58 20.44
CA LYS A 97 12.02 3.98 20.92
C LYS A 97 13.17 3.20 20.26
N LYS A 98 12.97 1.91 19.93
CA LYS A 98 13.98 1.05 19.29
C LYS A 98 14.12 1.31 17.78
N ARG A 99 13.02 1.71 17.13
CA ARG A 99 12.90 2.00 15.70
C ARG A 99 12.10 3.30 15.53
N PRO A 100 12.75 4.46 15.69
CA PRO A 100 12.09 5.75 15.53
C PRO A 100 11.72 5.98 14.07
N ASN A 101 10.51 6.49 13.83
CA ASN A 101 9.99 6.85 12.50
C ASN A 101 10.22 5.76 11.44
N ASN A 102 9.82 4.54 11.76
CA ASN A 102 10.07 3.36 10.95
C ASN A 102 8.99 3.19 9.86
N LEU A 103 9.43 2.88 8.65
CA LEU A 103 8.58 2.45 7.56
C LEU A 103 8.90 0.99 7.22
N VAL A 104 7.87 0.17 7.14
CA VAL A 104 7.97 -1.17 6.55
C VAL A 104 7.41 -1.10 5.14
N ILE A 105 8.22 -1.44 4.16
CA ILE A 105 7.83 -1.49 2.75
C ILE A 105 7.86 -2.96 2.32
N GLY A 106 6.89 -3.38 1.54
CA GLY A 106 6.87 -4.75 1.05
C GLY A 106 6.00 -4.93 -0.18
N ARG A 107 6.13 -6.13 -0.76
CA ARG A 107 5.37 -6.56 -1.92
C ARG A 107 4.54 -7.79 -1.57
N MET A 108 3.42 -7.91 -2.26
CA MET A 108 2.54 -9.06 -2.20
C MET A 108 2.60 -9.84 -3.52
N TYR A 109 2.50 -11.16 -3.43
CA TYR A 109 2.28 -12.07 -4.54
C TYR A 109 1.04 -12.91 -4.23
N ASP A 110 0.04 -12.90 -5.12
CA ASP A 110 -1.27 -13.52 -4.88
C ASP A 110 -1.88 -13.18 -3.51
N TYR A 111 -1.81 -11.89 -3.14
CA TYR A 111 -2.25 -11.35 -1.85
C TYR A 111 -1.52 -11.87 -0.60
N HIS A 112 -0.48 -12.68 -0.77
CA HIS A 112 0.43 -13.12 0.29
C HIS A 112 1.70 -12.28 0.30
N VAL A 113 2.32 -12.10 1.47
CA VAL A 113 3.56 -11.33 1.57
C VAL A 113 4.69 -12.06 0.84
N LEU A 114 5.32 -11.38 -0.12
CA LEU A 114 6.50 -11.88 -0.82
C LEU A 114 7.78 -11.48 -0.08
N ASP A 115 7.91 -10.20 0.22
CA ASP A 115 9.07 -9.63 0.90
C ASP A 115 8.72 -8.37 1.70
N MET A 116 9.57 -8.07 2.68
CA MET A 116 9.46 -6.91 3.54
C MET A 116 10.84 -6.36 3.88
N ILE A 117 10.93 -5.03 3.95
CA ILE A 117 12.13 -4.29 4.31
C ILE A 117 11.71 -3.18 5.30
N GLU A 118 12.51 -2.98 6.35
CA GLU A 118 12.38 -1.85 7.26
C GLU A 118 13.36 -0.73 6.88
N VAL A 119 12.88 0.50 6.85
CA VAL A 119 13.70 1.70 6.66
C VAL A 119 13.33 2.75 7.71
N GLY A 120 14.34 3.32 8.35
CA GLY A 120 14.18 4.40 9.33
C GLY A 120 14.25 5.78 8.67
N ILE A 121 13.39 6.70 9.09
CA ILE A 121 13.43 8.09 8.63
C ILE A 121 14.21 8.94 9.64
N GLU A 122 15.31 9.55 9.18
CA GLU A 122 16.12 10.47 9.99
C GLU A 122 15.78 11.94 9.73
N LYS A 123 16.06 12.44 8.51
CA LYS A 123 15.89 13.84 8.12
C LYS A 123 14.82 13.98 7.05
N PHE A 124 13.57 14.23 7.46
CA PHE A 124 12.45 14.38 6.54
C PHE A 124 12.18 15.85 6.19
N VAL A 125 12.00 16.13 4.90
CA VAL A 125 11.50 17.41 4.38
C VAL A 125 10.21 17.12 3.61
N SER A 126 9.14 17.82 3.96
CA SER A 126 7.82 17.60 3.34
C SER A 126 7.76 18.20 1.95
N LEU A 127 6.94 17.62 1.07
CA LEU A 127 6.58 18.22 -0.21
C LEU A 127 5.96 19.62 -0.03
N LYS A 128 5.37 19.92 1.14
CA LYS A 128 4.82 21.24 1.47
C LYS A 128 5.89 22.31 1.70
N ASP A 129 7.05 21.91 2.20
CA ASP A 129 8.12 22.84 2.59
C ASP A 129 8.96 23.28 1.38
N ILE A 130 8.89 22.51 0.28
CA ILE A 130 9.57 22.82 -0.98
C ILE A 130 8.79 23.92 -1.73
N LYS A 131 9.40 25.12 -1.82
CA LYS A 131 8.83 26.34 -2.42
C LYS A 131 8.82 26.36 -3.96
N ASN A 132 8.72 25.20 -4.62
CA ASN A 132 8.73 25.08 -6.08
C ASN A 132 7.34 24.76 -6.63
N SER A 133 7.18 24.96 -7.95
CA SER A 133 6.02 24.49 -8.72
C SER A 133 5.82 22.99 -8.52
N LYS A 134 4.58 22.57 -8.23
CA LYS A 134 4.26 21.16 -8.01
C LYS A 134 4.16 20.42 -9.35
N CYS A 135 4.60 19.16 -9.35
CA CYS A 135 4.46 18.27 -10.51
C CYS A 135 2.98 17.83 -10.65
N PRO A 136 2.43 17.75 -11.87
CA PRO A 136 1.11 17.17 -12.10
C PRO A 136 1.01 15.73 -11.60
N GLU A 137 -0.15 15.37 -11.02
CA GLU A 137 -0.43 14.01 -10.56
C GLU A 137 -0.41 13.01 -11.73
N GLY A 138 0.09 11.79 -11.50
CA GLY A 138 0.16 10.74 -12.53
C GLY A 138 1.34 10.85 -13.51
N THR A 139 2.21 11.86 -13.36
CA THR A 139 3.44 11.98 -14.16
C THR A 139 4.37 10.79 -13.90
N LYS A 140 4.88 10.17 -14.98
CA LYS A 140 5.86 9.07 -14.87
C LYS A 140 7.21 9.64 -14.42
N PRO A 141 7.77 9.21 -13.28
CA PRO A 141 9.03 9.76 -12.77
C PRO A 141 10.24 9.24 -13.56
N MET A 142 11.32 10.02 -13.53
CA MET A 142 12.66 9.57 -13.94
C MET A 142 13.42 9.05 -12.72
N LEU A 143 14.27 8.05 -12.92
CA LEU A 143 15.07 7.44 -11.87
C LEU A 143 16.55 7.59 -12.19
N ILE A 144 17.34 7.98 -11.20
CA ILE A 144 18.80 8.03 -11.23
C ILE A 144 19.24 7.27 -9.98
N PHE A 145 20.11 6.29 -10.16
CA PHE A 145 20.65 5.45 -9.09
C PHE A 145 22.12 5.76 -8.87
#